data_AF-A0A1M5L5I6-F1
#
_entry.id   AF-A0A1M5L5I6-F1
#
_cell.length_a   1.000
_cell.length_b   1.000
_cell.length_c   1.000
_cell.angle_alpha   90.00
_cell.angle_beta   90.00
_cell.angle_gamma   90.00
#
_symmetry.space_group_name_H-M   'P 1'
#
loop_
_entity.id
_entity.type
_entity.pdbx_description
1 polymer ?
#
loop_
_entity_poly.entity_id
_entity_poly.type
_entity_poly.pdbx_seq_one_letter_code
_entity_poly.pdbx_strand_id
1 'polypeptide(L)'
;MKAFFTILILISSMTVFSQVDKSAGDYLRTLKTDNGDLIEYKLTLNEDGTFIFHSYSNIKQAVPPETNTYGKGKWTVENNVISFFADKQKDIDKKNTLDFTNSKARFITKNPRNKTDQIIKTRLQFLQSDIFWMARIEMFKI
;
A
#
# COMPACT_ATOMS: atom_id res chain seq x y z
N MET A 1 -16.46 -37.96 -14.39
CA MET A 1 -16.16 -36.67 -15.09
C MET A 1 -16.54 -35.43 -14.28
N LYS A 2 -17.66 -35.40 -13.54
CA LYS A 2 -18.06 -34.21 -12.77
C LYS A 2 -17.05 -33.81 -11.69
N ALA A 3 -16.52 -34.77 -10.92
CA ALA A 3 -15.54 -34.50 -9.85
C ALA A 3 -14.17 -33.98 -10.35
N PHE A 4 -13.72 -34.41 -11.54
CA PHE A 4 -12.44 -33.96 -12.11
C PHE A 4 -12.47 -32.49 -12.52
N PHE A 5 -13.59 -31.99 -13.03
CA PHE A 5 -13.76 -30.56 -13.32
C PHE A 5 -13.81 -29.72 -12.03
N THR A 6 -14.43 -30.22 -10.96
CA THR A 6 -14.48 -29.51 -9.67
C THR A 6 -13.10 -29.38 -9.03
N ILE A 7 -12.26 -30.42 -9.14
CA ILE A 7 -10.88 -30.41 -8.64
C ILE A 7 -10.03 -29.40 -9.42
N LEU A 8 -10.17 -29.33 -10.75
CA LEU A 8 -9.40 -28.41 -11.59
C LEU A 8 -9.71 -26.93 -11.29
N ILE A 9 -10.97 -26.60 -11.02
CA ILE A 9 -11.39 -25.24 -10.63
C ILE A 9 -10.78 -24.86 -9.26
N LEU A 10 -10.75 -25.79 -8.30
CA LEU A 10 -10.23 -25.56 -6.95
C LEU A 10 -8.71 -25.25 -6.93
N ILE A 11 -7.93 -25.89 -7.82
CA ILE A 11 -6.47 -25.66 -7.89
C ILE A 11 -6.16 -24.28 -8.49
N SER A 12 -7.03 -23.77 -9.38
CA SER A 12 -6.81 -22.48 -10.04
C SER A 12 -6.92 -21.28 -9.08
N SER A 13 -7.77 -21.37 -8.05
CA SER A 13 -7.91 -20.32 -7.03
C SER A 13 -6.69 -20.17 -6.10
N MET A 14 -5.81 -21.17 -6.00
CA MET A 14 -4.70 -21.12 -5.04
C MET A 14 -3.51 -20.25 -5.48
N THR A 15 -3.37 -19.94 -6.77
CA THR A 15 -2.21 -19.17 -7.28
C THR A 15 -2.32 -17.67 -7.02
N VAL A 16 -3.54 -17.15 -6.84
CA VAL A 16 -3.80 -15.73 -6.57
C VAL A 16 -3.36 -15.33 -5.16
N PHE A 17 -3.49 -16.23 -4.18
CA PHE A 17 -3.10 -15.98 -2.79
C PHE A 17 -1.59 -15.74 -2.62
N SER A 18 -0.73 -16.42 -3.41
CA SER A 18 0.73 -16.30 -3.26
C SER A 18 1.29 -14.89 -3.51
N GLN A 19 0.60 -14.06 -4.31
CA GLN A 19 1.03 -12.67 -4.54
C GLN A 19 0.56 -11.72 -3.42
N VAL A 20 -0.62 -12.01 -2.85
CA VAL A 20 -1.18 -11.28 -1.71
C VAL A 20 -0.26 -11.42 -0.51
N ASP A 21 0.14 -12.65 -0.16
CA ASP A 21 0.98 -12.94 1.01
C ASP A 21 2.32 -12.16 1.02
N LYS A 22 2.95 -11.99 -0.15
CA LYS A 22 4.23 -11.28 -0.25
C LYS A 22 4.08 -9.77 -0.09
N SER A 23 2.97 -9.23 -0.58
CA SER A 23 2.70 -7.80 -0.64
C SER A 23 2.05 -7.28 0.65
N ALA A 24 1.31 -8.12 1.37
CA ALA A 24 0.72 -7.79 2.65
C ALA A 24 1.79 -7.41 3.70
N GLY A 25 1.43 -6.55 4.66
CA GLY A 25 2.28 -6.08 5.74
C GLY A 25 2.29 -4.56 5.89
N ASP A 26 3.16 -4.09 6.79
CA ASP A 26 3.28 -2.68 7.15
C ASP A 26 4.38 -1.98 6.37
N TYR A 27 4.09 -0.74 5.97
CA TYR A 27 4.98 0.12 5.21
C TYR A 27 5.11 1.48 5.85
N LEU A 28 6.33 2.00 5.89
CA LEU A 28 6.66 3.28 6.50
C LEU A 28 7.46 4.17 5.53
N ARG A 29 7.17 5.46 5.57
CA ARG A 29 8.05 6.49 5.03
C ARG A 29 8.07 7.67 5.98
N THR A 30 9.26 8.04 6.43
CA THR A 30 9.49 9.21 7.27
C THR A 30 10.32 10.23 6.49
N LEU A 31 9.87 11.47 6.48
CA LEU A 31 10.55 12.63 5.91
C LEU A 31 10.78 13.61 7.06
N LYS A 32 12.05 13.92 7.35
CA LYS A 32 12.41 14.85 8.41
C LYS A 32 13.36 15.90 7.87
N THR A 33 13.09 17.18 8.16
CA THR A 33 14.00 18.28 7.84
C THR A 33 14.88 18.61 9.04
N ASP A 34 16.01 19.28 8.80
CA ASP A 34 16.93 19.72 9.86
C ASP A 34 16.25 20.72 10.82
N ASN A 35 15.29 21.49 10.30
CA ASN A 35 14.49 22.43 11.08
C ASN A 35 13.46 21.72 11.98
N GLY A 36 13.35 20.39 11.88
CA GLY A 36 12.49 19.56 12.71
C GLY A 36 11.06 19.39 12.17
N ASP A 37 10.79 19.77 10.92
CA ASP A 37 9.53 19.39 10.28
C ASP A 37 9.54 17.90 9.99
N LEU A 38 8.39 17.26 10.18
CA LEU A 38 8.23 15.81 10.10
C LEU A 38 6.98 15.48 9.29
N ILE A 39 7.11 14.56 8.34
CA ILE A 39 5.99 13.90 7.68
C ILE A 39 6.21 12.40 7.77
N GLU A 40 5.22 11.68 8.25
CA GLU A 40 5.23 10.23 8.34
C GLU A 40 4.02 9.65 7.62
N TYR A 41 4.28 8.64 6.78
CA TYR A 41 3.27 7.85 6.11
C TYR A 41 3.35 6.41 6.61
N LYS A 42 2.23 5.90 7.11
CA LYS A 42 2.03 4.51 7.50
C LYS A 42 0.95 3.90 6.62
N LEU A 43 1.25 2.76 6.02
CA LEU A 43 0.32 2.00 5.19
C LEU A 43 0.38 0.53 5.61
N THR A 44 -0.76 -0.01 6.01
CA THR A 44 -0.92 -1.45 6.30
C THR A 44 -1.73 -2.07 5.17
N LEU A 45 -1.17 -3.09 4.52
CA LEU A 45 -1.86 -3.95 3.57
C LEU A 45 -2.23 -5.25 4.27
N ASN A 46 -3.50 -5.42 4.64
CA ASN A 46 -3.98 -6.62 5.32
C ASN A 46 -4.14 -7.78 4.32
N GLU A 47 -3.89 -9.01 4.77
CA GLU A 47 -4.02 -10.23 3.95
C GLU A 47 -5.44 -10.47 3.43
N ASP A 48 -6.45 -9.92 4.11
CA ASP A 48 -7.86 -9.99 3.69
C ASP A 48 -8.21 -9.07 2.51
N GLY A 49 -7.23 -8.35 1.96
CA GLY A 49 -7.40 -7.41 0.87
C GLY A 49 -7.91 -6.04 1.31
N THR A 50 -7.88 -5.70 2.60
CA THR A 50 -8.15 -4.34 3.10
C THR A 50 -6.85 -3.58 3.36
N PHE A 51 -6.91 -2.24 3.33
CA PHE A 51 -5.78 -1.40 3.71
C PHE A 51 -6.19 -0.29 4.67
N ILE A 52 -5.22 0.19 5.44
CA ILE A 52 -5.33 1.38 6.28
C ILE A 52 -4.11 2.27 6.02
N PHE A 53 -4.35 3.55 5.82
CA PHE A 53 -3.33 4.57 5.61
C PHE A 53 -3.47 5.68 6.66
N HIS A 54 -2.33 6.13 7.19
CA HIS A 54 -2.22 7.27 8.07
C HIS A 54 -1.06 8.16 7.61
N SER A 55 -1.36 9.42 7.36
CA SER A 55 -0.36 10.47 7.21
C SER A 55 -0.41 11.37 8.44
N TYR A 56 0.74 11.48 9.11
CA TYR A 56 1.01 12.44 10.15
C TYR A 56 1.94 13.52 9.60
N SER A 57 1.64 14.79 9.83
CA SER A 57 2.56 15.88 9.55
C SER A 57 2.69 16.78 10.76
N ASN A 58 3.91 17.21 11.06
CA ASN A 58 4.21 18.26 12.01
C ASN A 58 5.17 19.25 11.35
N ILE A 59 4.62 20.36 10.87
CA ILE A 59 5.36 21.42 10.17
C ILE A 59 5.27 22.66 11.04
N LYS A 60 6.40 23.10 11.61
CA LYS A 60 6.43 24.10 12.69
C LYS A 60 5.78 25.43 12.33
N GLN A 61 5.86 25.81 11.04
CA GLN A 61 5.33 27.07 10.53
C GLN A 61 3.94 26.92 9.86
N ALA A 62 3.38 25.72 9.79
CA ALA A 62 2.03 25.52 9.27
C ALA A 62 0.97 25.88 10.32
N VAL A 63 -0.25 26.18 9.87
CA VAL A 63 -1.40 26.41 10.74
C VAL A 63 -2.56 25.51 10.27
N PRO A 64 -2.95 24.48 11.05
CA PRO A 64 -2.29 24.03 12.27
C PRO A 64 -0.92 23.38 11.99
N PRO A 65 0.04 23.42 12.94
CA PRO A 65 1.34 22.79 12.75
C PRO A 65 1.25 21.27 12.58
N GLU A 66 0.35 20.66 13.35
CA GLU A 66 0.11 19.22 13.32
C GLU A 66 -1.15 18.89 12.52
N THR A 67 -1.05 17.95 11.59
CA THR A 67 -2.19 17.40 10.87
C THR A 67 -2.14 15.88 10.83
N ASN A 68 -3.32 15.28 10.84
CA ASN A 68 -3.51 13.85 10.69
C ASN A 68 -4.55 13.62 9.59
N THR A 69 -4.20 12.81 8.60
CA THR A 69 -5.13 12.41 7.54
C THR A 69 -5.11 10.89 7.37
N TYR A 70 -6.27 10.31 7.10
CA TYR A 70 -6.45 8.86 7.07
C TYR A 70 -7.15 8.44 5.79
N GLY A 71 -6.83 7.24 5.33
CA GLY A 71 -7.54 6.54 4.26
C GLY A 71 -7.70 5.08 4.64
N LYS A 72 -8.75 4.44 4.12
CA LYS A 72 -8.94 3.00 4.23
C LYS A 72 -9.65 2.50 2.99
N GLY A 73 -9.66 1.18 2.79
CA GLY A 73 -10.40 0.56 1.71
C GLY A 73 -9.87 -0.82 1.39
N LYS A 74 -9.90 -1.17 0.11
CA LYS A 74 -9.44 -2.44 -0.41
C LYS A 74 -8.23 -2.29 -1.32
N TRP A 75 -7.46 -3.36 -1.43
CA TRP A 75 -6.36 -3.45 -2.38
C TRP A 75 -6.37 -4.81 -3.07
N THR A 76 -5.85 -4.83 -4.28
CA THR A 76 -5.55 -6.05 -5.04
C THR A 76 -4.14 -5.99 -5.57
N VAL A 77 -3.56 -7.13 -5.90
CA VAL A 77 -2.24 -7.21 -6.54
C VAL A 77 -2.32 -8.05 -7.80
N GLU A 78 -1.78 -7.51 -8.88
CA GLU A 78 -1.59 -8.21 -10.14
C GLU A 78 -0.23 -7.81 -10.73
N ASN A 79 0.60 -8.79 -11.07
CA ASN A 79 1.93 -8.55 -11.67
C ASN A 79 2.81 -7.58 -10.86
N ASN A 80 2.78 -7.72 -9.53
CA ASN A 80 3.43 -6.83 -8.56
C ASN A 80 2.94 -5.37 -8.62
N VAL A 81 1.79 -5.09 -9.20
CA VAL A 81 1.12 -3.79 -9.15
C VAL A 81 -0.06 -3.90 -8.21
N ILE A 82 0.00 -3.13 -7.13
CA ILE A 82 -1.05 -2.96 -6.16
C ILE A 82 -1.99 -1.88 -6.66
N SER A 83 -3.28 -2.20 -6.76
CA SER A 83 -4.33 -1.24 -7.06
C SER A 83 -5.18 -1.04 -5.81
N PHE A 84 -5.47 0.22 -5.49
CA PHE A 84 -6.26 0.59 -4.32
C PHE A 84 -7.68 0.98 -4.73
N PHE A 85 -8.65 0.73 -3.85
CA PHE A 85 -10.05 1.06 -4.04
C PHE A 85 -10.67 1.52 -2.72
N ALA A 86 -11.45 2.60 -2.71
CA ALA A 86 -12.24 3.01 -1.54
C ALA A 86 -13.72 3.11 -1.91
N ASP A 87 -14.57 2.37 -1.19
CA ASP A 87 -16.02 2.50 -1.27
C ASP A 87 -16.44 3.84 -0.65
N LYS A 88 -16.98 4.75 -1.46
CA LYS A 88 -17.38 6.09 -1.01
C LYS A 88 -18.39 6.11 0.13
N GLN A 89 -19.17 5.04 0.33
CA GLN A 89 -20.17 4.96 1.39
C GLN A 89 -19.63 4.33 2.67
N LYS A 90 -18.60 3.46 2.58
CA LYS A 90 -18.10 2.67 3.72
C LYS A 90 -16.71 3.09 4.19
N ASP A 91 -15.90 3.50 3.23
CA ASP A 91 -14.48 3.76 3.42
C ASP A 91 -14.17 5.24 3.62
N ILE A 92 -15.03 6.13 3.12
CA ILE A 92 -14.92 7.57 3.31
C ILE A 92 -15.87 8.04 4.42
N ASP A 93 -15.30 8.61 5.48
CA ASP A 93 -16.03 9.10 6.64
C ASP A 93 -15.36 10.35 7.24
N LYS A 94 -15.83 10.83 8.40
CA LYS A 94 -15.27 12.02 9.06
C LYS A 94 -13.78 11.89 9.42
N LYS A 95 -13.29 10.66 9.65
CA LYS A 95 -11.90 10.36 10.00
C LYS A 95 -11.11 9.95 8.75
N ASN A 96 -11.66 9.08 7.93
CA ASN A 96 -11.02 8.54 6.72
C ASN A 96 -11.43 9.39 5.51
N THR A 97 -10.66 10.43 5.23
CA THR A 97 -10.99 11.42 4.21
C THR A 97 -10.25 11.21 2.89
N LEU A 98 -9.18 10.42 2.89
CA LEU A 98 -8.35 10.17 1.71
C LEU A 98 -8.93 9.06 0.84
N ASP A 99 -9.19 9.40 -0.42
CA ASP A 99 -9.64 8.45 -1.44
C ASP A 99 -8.46 7.95 -2.28
N PHE A 100 -8.19 6.65 -2.20
CA PHE A 100 -7.14 5.97 -2.95
C PHE A 100 -7.66 5.23 -4.20
N THR A 101 -8.91 5.43 -4.63
CA THR A 101 -9.57 4.60 -5.67
C THR A 101 -8.84 4.48 -7.01
N ASN A 102 -8.04 5.47 -7.38
CA ASN A 102 -7.24 5.45 -8.62
C ASN A 102 -5.73 5.32 -8.36
N SER A 103 -5.35 5.01 -7.12
CA SER A 103 -3.96 4.88 -6.73
C SER A 103 -3.41 3.52 -7.13
N LYS A 104 -2.18 3.51 -7.63
CA LYS A 104 -1.44 2.29 -7.99
C LYS A 104 -0.03 2.37 -7.46
N ALA A 105 0.47 1.28 -6.88
CA ALA A 105 1.84 1.17 -6.41
C ALA A 105 2.50 -0.12 -6.91
N ARG A 106 3.76 -0.07 -7.31
CA ARG A 106 4.53 -1.27 -7.63
C ARG A 106 5.17 -1.83 -6.37
N PHE A 107 4.95 -3.11 -6.10
CA PHE A 107 5.67 -3.88 -5.10
C PHE A 107 7.04 -4.29 -5.66
N ILE A 108 8.10 -3.88 -4.95
CA ILE A 108 9.48 -4.14 -5.33
C ILE A 108 10.12 -4.92 -4.20
N THR A 109 10.62 -6.11 -4.49
CA THR A 109 11.40 -6.93 -3.57
C THR A 109 12.55 -7.60 -4.32
N LYS A 110 13.54 -8.12 -3.58
CA LYS A 110 14.66 -8.84 -4.20
C LYS A 110 14.12 -10.07 -4.92
N ASN A 111 14.44 -10.21 -6.20
CA ASN A 111 14.07 -11.42 -6.95
C ASN A 111 14.82 -12.61 -6.32
N PRO A 112 14.14 -13.69 -5.92
CA PRO A 112 14.78 -14.88 -5.34
C PRO A 112 15.83 -15.52 -6.26
N ARG A 113 15.71 -15.32 -7.58
CA ARG A 113 16.67 -15.82 -8.58
C ARG A 113 17.90 -14.92 -8.72
N ASN A 114 17.85 -13.68 -8.23
CA ASN A 114 18.97 -12.76 -8.26
C ASN A 114 19.94 -13.07 -7.12
N LYS A 115 21.12 -13.61 -7.48
CA LYS A 115 22.18 -13.99 -6.55
C LYS A 115 23.17 -12.86 -6.25
N THR A 116 23.01 -11.66 -6.81
CA THR A 116 23.93 -10.56 -6.48
C THR A 116 23.78 -10.13 -5.03
N ASP A 117 24.87 -9.66 -4.43
CA ASP A 117 24.89 -9.17 -3.04
C ASP A 117 24.19 -7.81 -2.85
N GLN A 118 23.50 -7.32 -3.88
CA GLN A 118 22.73 -6.09 -3.80
C GLN A 118 21.63 -6.23 -2.75
N ILE A 119 21.60 -5.29 -1.80
CA ILE A 119 20.55 -5.14 -0.79
C ILE A 119 19.39 -4.38 -1.42
N ILE A 120 18.37 -5.11 -1.87
CA ILE A 120 17.12 -4.52 -2.36
C ILE A 120 16.14 -4.50 -1.19
N LYS A 121 15.91 -3.31 -0.61
CA LYS A 121 14.88 -3.11 0.41
C LYS A 121 13.51 -3.28 -0.21
N THR A 122 12.68 -4.13 0.41
CA THR A 122 11.29 -4.32 0.00
C THR A 122 10.52 -3.02 0.18
N ARG A 123 9.83 -2.58 -0.87
CA ARG A 123 9.13 -1.30 -0.88
C ARG A 123 7.93 -1.29 -1.82
N LEU A 124 7.03 -0.34 -1.57
CA LEU A 124 6.01 0.10 -2.51
C LEU A 124 6.45 1.40 -3.15
N GLN A 125 6.37 1.48 -4.47
CA GLN A 125 6.57 2.71 -5.23
C GLN A 125 5.24 3.13 -5.87
N PHE A 126 4.64 4.21 -5.38
CA PHE A 126 3.41 4.75 -5.97
C PHE A 126 3.69 5.24 -7.40
N LEU A 127 3.00 4.65 -8.37
CA LEU A 127 3.09 5.01 -9.78
C LEU A 127 2.11 6.14 -10.12
N GLN A 128 0.93 6.08 -9.51
CA GLN A 128 -0.19 6.98 -9.74
C GLN A 128 -1.01 7.13 -8.45
N SER A 129 -1.58 8.32 -8.25
CA SER A 129 -2.52 8.63 -7.18
C SER A 129 -3.20 9.96 -7.49
N ASP A 130 -4.49 10.08 -7.20
CA ASP A 130 -5.22 11.36 -7.24
C ASP A 130 -4.87 12.24 -6.03
N ILE A 131 -4.36 11.63 -4.96
CA ILE A 131 -3.75 12.33 -3.83
C ILE A 131 -2.36 12.81 -4.28
N PHE A 132 -2.25 14.12 -4.54
CA PHE A 132 -1.10 14.70 -5.26
C PHE A 132 0.26 14.40 -4.62
N TRP A 133 0.34 14.38 -3.29
CA TRP A 133 1.60 14.12 -2.57
C TRP A 133 1.97 12.65 -2.50
N MET A 134 1.07 11.74 -2.84
CA MET A 134 1.35 10.29 -2.86
C MET A 134 1.94 9.83 -4.20
N ALA A 135 1.74 10.59 -5.28
CA ALA A 135 2.34 10.25 -6.57
C ALA A 135 3.88 10.18 -6.44
N ARG A 136 4.48 9.08 -6.89
CA ARG A 136 5.94 8.82 -6.87
C ARG A 136 6.56 8.63 -5.48
N ILE A 137 5.77 8.55 -4.41
CA ILE A 137 6.29 8.22 -3.08
C ILE A 137 6.72 6.76 -3.03
N GLU A 138 7.84 6.52 -2.35
CA GLU A 138 8.28 5.19 -1.95
C GLU A 138 8.05 4.98 -0.46
N MET A 139 7.45 3.85 -0.10
CA MET A 139 7.26 3.39 1.29
C MET A 139 7.96 2.06 1.48
N PHE A 140 8.72 1.91 2.56
CA PHE A 140 9.54 0.73 2.82
C PHE A 140 8.81 -0.23 3.75
N LYS A 141 8.88 -1.53 3.47
CA LYS A 141 8.31 -2.56 4.33
C LYS A 141 9.07 -2.60 5.66
N ILE A 142 8.36 -2.71 6.77
CA ILE A 142 8.91 -2.81 8.14
C ILE A 142 9.23 -4.28 8.46
#